data_AF-A0A7R9W841-F1
#
_entry.id   AF-A0A7R9W841-F1
#
_cell.length_a   1.000
_cell.length_b   1.000
_cell.length_c   1.000
_cell.angle_alpha   90.00
_cell.angle_beta   90.00
_cell.angle_gamma   90.00
#
_symmetry.space_group_name_H-M   'P 1'
#
loop_
_entity.id
_entity.type
_entity.pdbx_description
1 polymer ?
#
loop_
_entity_poly.entity_id
_entity_poly.type
_entity_poly.pdbx_seq_one_letter_code
_entity_poly.pdbx_strand_id
1 'polypeptide(L)'
;RDLGEDSNQPSTETFELVQLHVMAVEMGPTEITYDGTVVATLSGKGETIIIDHYGQFKKLESDKDVQVTLVTGDRDSREIRVFSLLPVSKWGSEYFDPVSSDSKTDATIWIHRVAGNGTKWLTHESLANTLSFPYGDGSPAEGAGGYLTSANSATGTRVSLSDDEAFLALSIMDQPTNALVANITLGATYDWGHPLLPVDMLTSRAVVGWGRGCEQNLCGDGNGERSAVFVTPVEDADIYVDYDGDGTYEESHTVV
;
A
#
# COMPACT_ATOMS: atom_id res chain seq x y z
N ARG A 1 -7.08 10.84 -9.92
CA ARG A 1 -6.10 9.91 -10.47
C ARG A 1 -6.05 8.78 -9.47
N ASP A 2 -6.87 7.78 -9.75
CA ASP A 2 -6.99 6.56 -8.95
C ASP A 2 -5.75 5.69 -9.08
N LEU A 3 -5.74 4.54 -8.42
CA LEU A 3 -4.80 3.46 -8.72
C LEU A 3 -5.02 3.01 -10.18
N GLY A 4 -4.29 3.63 -11.09
CA GLY A 4 -4.48 3.51 -12.53
C GLY A 4 -3.44 4.33 -13.27
N GLU A 5 -3.12 3.89 -14.48
CA GLU A 5 -1.99 4.40 -15.23
C GLU A 5 -2.08 5.91 -15.47
N ASP A 6 -0.98 6.60 -15.18
CA ASP A 6 -0.82 8.03 -15.41
C ASP A 6 0.06 8.32 -16.62
N SER A 7 -0.56 8.36 -17.80
CA SER A 7 0.17 8.58 -19.06
C SER A 7 0.63 10.03 -19.29
N ASN A 8 0.44 10.94 -18.34
CA ASN A 8 0.60 12.39 -18.55
C ASN A 8 1.74 13.03 -17.72
N GLN A 9 2.52 12.27 -16.95
CA GLN A 9 3.64 12.77 -16.16
C GLN A 9 4.98 12.15 -16.60
N PRO A 10 6.11 12.89 -16.50
CA PRO A 10 7.40 12.38 -16.94
C PRO A 10 8.06 11.38 -15.96
N SER A 11 8.24 10.14 -16.43
CA SER A 11 9.38 9.21 -16.27
C SER A 11 9.91 8.85 -14.87
N THR A 12 9.16 9.03 -13.78
CA THR A 12 9.62 8.69 -12.40
C THR A 12 8.48 8.30 -11.44
N GLU A 13 7.31 7.91 -11.96
CA GLU A 13 6.10 7.75 -11.16
C GLU A 13 5.72 6.29 -10.99
N THR A 14 5.45 5.85 -9.74
CA THR A 14 4.99 4.49 -9.41
C THR A 14 3.80 4.00 -10.23
N PHE A 15 3.02 4.90 -10.84
CA PHE A 15 1.82 4.57 -11.60
C PHE A 15 1.96 4.83 -13.11
N GLU A 16 3.17 4.94 -13.66
CA GLU A 16 3.38 4.97 -15.12
C GLU A 16 3.08 3.60 -15.77
N LEU A 17 3.30 2.51 -15.03
CA LEU A 17 2.82 1.17 -15.33
C LEU A 17 1.78 0.79 -14.27
N VAL A 18 0.58 0.40 -14.70
CA VAL A 18 -0.41 -0.21 -13.82
C VAL A 18 -1.06 -1.42 -14.50
N GLN A 19 -0.90 -2.58 -13.87
CA GLN A 19 -1.49 -3.83 -14.33
C GLN A 19 -2.29 -4.48 -13.20
N LEU A 20 -3.37 -5.17 -13.58
CA LEU A 20 -4.09 -6.06 -12.68
C LEU A 20 -3.90 -7.50 -13.13
N HIS A 21 -3.34 -8.32 -12.26
CA HIS A 21 -3.29 -9.77 -12.44
C HIS A 21 -4.47 -10.36 -11.69
N VAL A 22 -5.43 -10.90 -12.43
CA VAL A 22 -6.71 -11.39 -11.90
C VAL A 22 -6.77 -12.89 -12.07
N MET A 23 -6.85 -13.62 -10.96
CA MET A 23 -6.87 -15.09 -10.93
C MET A 23 -8.22 -15.59 -10.41
N ALA A 24 -8.86 -16.50 -11.15
CA ALA A 24 -10.06 -17.18 -10.70
C ALA A 24 -9.75 -18.15 -9.54
N VAL A 25 -10.54 -18.12 -8.47
CA VAL A 25 -10.35 -19.02 -7.31
C VAL A 25 -11.32 -20.20 -7.30
N GLU A 26 -12.41 -20.09 -8.05
CA GLU A 26 -13.49 -21.07 -8.14
C GLU A 26 -13.40 -21.93 -9.41
N MET A 27 -14.13 -23.06 -9.41
CA MET A 27 -14.27 -23.89 -10.61
C MET A 27 -15.36 -23.32 -11.55
N GLY A 28 -15.20 -23.55 -12.85
CA GLY A 28 -16.13 -23.11 -13.89
C GLY A 28 -15.86 -21.67 -14.37
N PRO A 29 -16.67 -21.17 -15.33
CA PRO A 29 -16.44 -19.86 -15.94
C PRO A 29 -16.58 -18.73 -14.92
N THR A 30 -15.63 -17.81 -14.89
CA THR A 30 -15.66 -16.55 -14.13
C THR A 30 -15.54 -15.38 -15.11
N GLU A 31 -16.56 -14.54 -15.17
CA GLU A 31 -16.59 -13.35 -16.03
C GLU A 31 -15.90 -12.17 -15.35
N ILE A 32 -14.90 -11.60 -16.03
CA ILE A 32 -14.21 -10.39 -15.61
C ILE A 32 -14.77 -9.22 -16.41
N THR A 33 -15.33 -8.25 -15.72
CA THR A 33 -15.96 -7.06 -16.30
C THR A 33 -15.13 -5.82 -15.97
N TYR A 34 -14.75 -5.07 -16.99
CA TYR A 34 -14.05 -3.80 -16.86
C TYR A 34 -14.94 -2.68 -17.42
N ASP A 35 -15.30 -1.73 -16.56
CA ASP A 35 -16.15 -0.58 -16.88
C ASP A 35 -17.46 -0.99 -17.60
N GLY A 36 -18.12 -2.02 -17.05
CA GLY A 36 -19.37 -2.56 -17.58
C GLY A 36 -19.24 -3.46 -18.82
N THR A 37 -18.02 -3.71 -19.31
CA THR A 37 -17.77 -4.60 -20.46
C THR A 37 -17.07 -5.87 -20.01
N VAL A 38 -17.60 -7.04 -20.38
CA VAL A 38 -16.89 -8.32 -20.18
C VAL A 38 -15.63 -8.32 -21.02
N VAL A 39 -14.47 -8.34 -20.37
CA VAL A 39 -13.15 -8.35 -21.03
C VAL A 39 -12.54 -9.74 -21.08
N ALA A 40 -12.99 -10.66 -20.21
CA ALA A 40 -12.58 -12.06 -20.23
C ALA A 40 -13.57 -12.98 -19.53
N THR A 41 -13.48 -14.26 -19.86
CA THR A 41 -14.10 -15.35 -19.11
C THR A 41 -13.01 -16.37 -18.81
N LEU A 42 -12.62 -16.48 -17.53
CA LEU A 42 -11.64 -17.46 -17.06
C LEU A 42 -12.34 -18.81 -16.94
N SER A 43 -11.78 -19.88 -17.51
CA SER A 43 -12.41 -21.20 -17.64
C SER A 43 -12.43 -22.00 -16.33
N GLY A 44 -11.57 -21.66 -15.37
CA GLY A 44 -11.59 -22.28 -14.04
C GLY A 44 -10.45 -21.87 -13.12
N LYS A 45 -10.40 -22.55 -11.98
CA LYS A 45 -9.50 -22.24 -10.86
C LYS A 45 -8.03 -22.16 -11.28
N GLY A 46 -7.39 -21.06 -10.90
CA GLY A 46 -5.97 -20.79 -11.15
C GLY A 46 -5.69 -20.21 -12.54
N GLU A 47 -6.69 -20.09 -13.41
CA GLU A 47 -6.54 -19.32 -14.64
C GLU A 47 -6.47 -17.84 -14.33
N THR A 48 -5.59 -17.14 -15.03
CA THR A 48 -5.26 -15.73 -14.78
C THR A 48 -5.38 -14.93 -16.07
N ILE A 49 -5.89 -13.71 -15.96
CA ILE A 49 -5.75 -12.66 -16.97
C ILE A 49 -4.89 -11.52 -16.44
N ILE A 50 -4.12 -10.90 -17.32
CA ILE A 50 -3.45 -9.63 -17.08
C ILE A 50 -4.24 -8.55 -17.80
N ILE A 51 -4.75 -7.58 -17.04
CA ILE A 51 -5.32 -6.35 -17.59
C ILE A 51 -4.21 -5.31 -17.54
N ASP A 52 -3.62 -5.07 -18.72
CA ASP A 52 -2.56 -4.08 -18.90
C ASP A 52 -3.16 -2.68 -19.09
N HIS A 53 -2.39 -1.65 -18.74
CA HIS A 53 -2.81 -0.24 -18.82
C HIS A 53 -4.14 0.04 -18.11
N TYR A 54 -4.28 -0.44 -16.87
CA TYR A 54 -5.51 -0.21 -16.10
C TYR A 54 -5.72 1.29 -15.90
N GLY A 55 -6.83 1.82 -16.43
CA GLY A 55 -7.08 3.24 -16.43
C GLY A 55 -7.53 3.78 -15.07
N GLN A 56 -7.26 5.05 -14.83
CA GLN A 56 -7.81 5.78 -13.67
C GLN A 56 -9.34 5.87 -13.75
N PHE A 57 -10.03 5.84 -12.61
CA PHE A 57 -11.50 5.93 -12.52
C PHE A 57 -12.22 4.77 -13.20
N LYS A 58 -11.55 3.63 -13.29
CA LYS A 58 -12.11 2.42 -13.85
C LYS A 58 -12.51 1.46 -12.76
N LYS A 59 -13.52 0.66 -13.08
CA LYS A 59 -14.08 -0.36 -12.20
C LYS A 59 -13.78 -1.73 -12.79
N LEU A 60 -13.19 -2.59 -11.97
CA LEU A 60 -13.08 -4.01 -12.25
C LEU A 60 -14.10 -4.76 -11.38
N GLU A 61 -14.87 -5.63 -12.02
CA GLU A 61 -15.87 -6.49 -11.40
C GLU A 61 -15.66 -7.93 -11.83
N SER A 62 -16.14 -8.85 -11.00
CA SER A 62 -16.18 -10.28 -11.30
C SER A 62 -17.51 -10.84 -10.81
N ASP A 63 -18.06 -11.81 -11.52
CA ASP A 63 -19.30 -12.51 -11.12
C ASP A 63 -19.06 -13.56 -10.01
N LYS A 64 -17.79 -13.89 -9.75
CA LYS A 64 -17.32 -14.83 -8.72
C LYS A 64 -16.09 -14.29 -7.98
N ASP A 65 -15.69 -14.99 -6.93
CA ASP A 65 -14.48 -14.62 -6.19
C ASP A 65 -13.23 -14.72 -7.10
N VAL A 66 -12.36 -13.72 -6.98
CA VAL A 66 -11.08 -13.62 -7.68
C VAL A 66 -10.01 -13.09 -6.74
N GLN A 67 -8.77 -13.52 -6.96
CA GLN A 67 -7.60 -12.87 -6.37
C GLN A 67 -7.09 -11.81 -7.34
N VAL A 68 -6.92 -10.58 -6.87
CA VAL A 68 -6.38 -9.47 -7.68
C VAL A 68 -5.06 -9.02 -7.10
N THR A 69 -4.02 -9.03 -7.94
CA THR A 69 -2.72 -8.45 -7.64
C THR A 69 -2.52 -7.21 -8.51
N LEU A 70 -2.31 -6.08 -7.87
CA LEU A 70 -1.93 -4.83 -8.50
C LEU A 70 -0.41 -4.83 -8.70
N VAL A 71 0.02 -4.62 -9.93
CA VAL A 71 1.42 -4.37 -10.28
C VAL A 71 1.53 -2.92 -10.69
N THR A 72 2.42 -2.19 -10.03
CA THR A 72 2.71 -0.80 -10.34
C THR A 72 4.20 -0.64 -10.61
N GLY A 73 4.60 0.38 -11.35
CA GLY A 73 5.99 0.66 -11.61
C GLY A 73 6.20 1.77 -12.61
N ASP A 74 7.45 1.91 -13.02
CA ASP A 74 7.87 2.74 -14.14
C ASP A 74 8.16 1.84 -15.35
N ARG A 75 7.64 2.24 -16.52
CA ARG A 75 7.68 1.45 -17.76
C ARG A 75 9.10 1.25 -18.30
N ASP A 76 10.01 2.19 -18.03
CA ASP A 76 11.36 2.22 -18.60
C ASP A 76 12.46 1.99 -17.54
N SER A 77 12.09 1.56 -16.32
CA SER A 77 13.03 1.29 -15.23
C SER A 77 12.82 -0.10 -14.58
N ARG A 78 13.59 -0.38 -13.51
CA ARG A 78 13.50 -1.63 -12.73
C ARG A 78 12.62 -1.49 -11.49
N GLU A 79 11.80 -0.46 -11.44
CA GLU A 79 10.95 -0.15 -10.29
C GLU A 79 9.60 -0.86 -10.45
N ILE A 80 9.40 -1.96 -9.72
CA ILE A 80 8.13 -2.71 -9.72
C ILE A 80 7.69 -2.92 -8.28
N ARG A 81 6.42 -2.67 -8.01
CA ARG A 81 5.77 -2.93 -6.72
C ARG A 81 4.53 -3.79 -6.95
N VAL A 82 4.28 -4.69 -6.02
CA VAL A 82 3.24 -5.72 -6.16
C VAL A 82 2.38 -5.74 -4.90
N PHE A 83 1.08 -5.52 -5.06
CA PHE A 83 0.14 -5.41 -3.94
C PHE A 83 -1.01 -6.39 -4.12
N SER A 84 -1.37 -7.12 -3.06
CA SER A 84 -2.66 -7.83 -3.04
C SER A 84 -3.76 -6.82 -2.77
N LEU A 85 -4.79 -6.78 -3.63
CA LEU A 85 -5.92 -5.86 -3.44
C LEU A 85 -7.02 -6.52 -2.62
N LEU A 86 -7.55 -5.77 -1.66
CA LEU A 86 -8.77 -6.12 -0.95
C LEU A 86 -9.99 -5.72 -1.79
N PRO A 87 -11.06 -6.54 -1.82
CA PRO A 87 -12.32 -6.11 -2.43
C PRO A 87 -12.89 -4.90 -1.69
N VAL A 88 -13.66 -4.06 -2.38
CA VAL A 88 -14.22 -2.81 -1.84
C VAL A 88 -15.01 -3.03 -0.54
N SER A 89 -15.67 -4.18 -0.39
CA SER A 89 -16.42 -4.55 0.83
C SER A 89 -15.54 -4.79 2.07
N LYS A 90 -14.20 -4.78 1.91
CA LYS A 90 -13.19 -4.94 2.96
C LYS A 90 -12.36 -3.67 3.18
N TRP A 91 -12.71 -2.58 2.50
CA TRP A 91 -12.08 -1.29 2.77
C TRP A 91 -12.64 -0.72 4.08
N GLY A 92 -11.78 -0.08 4.86
CA GLY A 92 -12.16 0.64 6.07
C GLY A 92 -12.00 2.15 5.93
N SER A 93 -12.33 2.87 7.01
CA SER A 93 -12.21 4.32 7.13
C SER A 93 -10.96 4.76 7.89
N GLU A 94 -10.13 3.82 8.33
CA GLU A 94 -8.96 4.06 9.15
C GLU A 94 -7.89 2.99 8.94
N TYR A 95 -6.64 3.44 8.84
CA TYR A 95 -5.47 2.60 8.60
C TYR A 95 -4.27 3.08 9.42
N PHE A 96 -3.35 2.17 9.72
CA PHE A 96 -2.05 2.47 10.30
C PHE A 96 -0.93 2.03 9.34
N ASP A 97 0.04 2.91 9.13
CA ASP A 97 1.29 2.59 8.45
C ASP A 97 2.43 2.51 9.49
N PRO A 98 3.05 1.34 9.69
CA PRO A 98 4.11 1.20 10.65
C PRO A 98 5.48 1.67 10.15
N VAL A 99 5.58 2.06 8.87
CA VAL A 99 6.83 2.55 8.28
C VAL A 99 6.85 4.06 8.31
N SER A 100 7.90 4.61 8.90
CA SER A 100 8.15 6.04 8.95
C SER A 100 9.14 6.47 7.88
N SER A 101 9.00 7.69 7.37
CA SER A 101 10.05 8.35 6.61
C SER A 101 11.08 9.02 7.53
N ASP A 102 12.35 8.94 7.14
CA ASP A 102 13.42 9.79 7.67
C ASP A 102 14.01 10.65 6.54
N SER A 103 15.08 11.41 6.80
CA SER A 103 15.73 12.24 5.78
C SER A 103 16.32 11.49 4.56
N LYS A 104 16.25 10.15 4.54
CA LYS A 104 16.87 9.25 3.55
C LYS A 104 15.89 8.28 2.88
N THR A 105 14.66 8.15 3.39
CA THR A 105 13.63 7.27 2.81
C THR A 105 12.29 7.99 2.70
N ASP A 106 11.80 8.16 1.47
CA ASP A 106 10.50 8.76 1.22
C ASP A 106 9.41 7.67 1.27
N ALA A 107 8.72 7.56 2.41
CA ALA A 107 7.53 6.72 2.59
C ALA A 107 6.26 7.53 2.26
N THR A 108 5.46 7.03 1.33
CA THR A 108 4.23 7.70 0.87
C THR A 108 3.04 6.78 1.03
N ILE A 109 1.93 7.31 1.58
CA ILE A 109 0.66 6.58 1.67
C ILE A 109 -0.24 7.03 0.52
N TRP A 110 -0.57 6.12 -0.38
CA TRP A 110 -1.51 6.34 -1.48
C TRP A 110 -2.92 5.97 -1.07
N ILE A 111 -3.85 6.91 -1.28
CA ILE A 111 -5.24 6.75 -0.87
C ILE A 111 -6.15 6.78 -2.10
N HIS A 112 -7.03 5.79 -2.18
CA HIS A 112 -8.06 5.69 -3.19
C HIS A 112 -9.42 5.38 -2.55
N ARG A 113 -10.44 6.16 -2.89
CA ARG A 113 -11.83 5.90 -2.48
C ARG A 113 -12.71 5.70 -3.70
N VAL A 114 -13.88 5.09 -3.50
CA VAL A 114 -14.90 5.06 -4.55
C VAL A 114 -15.40 6.49 -4.79
N ALA A 115 -15.48 6.90 -6.07
CA ALA A 115 -15.97 8.22 -6.44
C ALA A 115 -17.38 8.46 -5.85
N GLY A 116 -17.59 9.64 -5.29
CA GLY A 116 -18.82 9.99 -4.58
C GLY A 116 -18.93 11.48 -4.38
N ASN A 117 -20.16 12.01 -4.45
CA ASN A 117 -20.40 13.46 -4.43
C ASN A 117 -20.00 14.09 -3.08
N GLY A 118 -18.82 14.70 -3.00
CA GLY A 118 -18.45 15.57 -1.89
C GLY A 118 -16.96 15.64 -1.58
N THR A 119 -16.59 16.68 -0.85
CA THR A 119 -15.26 16.81 -0.25
C THR A 119 -15.26 16.09 1.09
N LYS A 120 -14.34 15.14 1.24
CA LYS A 120 -13.97 14.51 2.51
C LYS A 120 -12.74 15.19 3.09
N TRP A 121 -12.44 14.94 4.35
CA TRP A 121 -11.20 15.36 4.98
C TRP A 121 -10.33 14.15 5.23
N LEU A 122 -9.12 14.18 4.70
CA LEU A 122 -8.08 13.21 5.03
C LEU A 122 -7.31 13.73 6.24
N THR A 123 -7.33 12.97 7.32
CA THR A 123 -6.57 13.24 8.54
C THR A 123 -5.37 12.31 8.60
N HIS A 124 -4.20 12.89 8.83
CA HIS A 124 -2.91 12.22 9.05
C HIS A 124 -2.48 12.52 10.48
N GLU A 125 -2.18 11.47 11.25
CA GLU A 125 -1.78 11.58 12.66
C GLU A 125 -0.51 10.78 12.92
N SER A 126 0.47 11.42 13.54
CA SER A 126 1.70 10.81 14.06
C SER A 126 1.99 11.33 15.47
N LEU A 127 2.99 10.78 16.16
CA LEU A 127 3.40 11.35 17.46
C LEU A 127 3.89 12.79 17.36
N ALA A 128 4.38 13.21 16.19
CA ALA A 128 4.93 14.54 15.99
C ALA A 128 3.83 15.58 15.71
N ASN A 129 2.77 15.21 14.98
CA ASN A 129 1.74 16.14 14.52
C ASN A 129 0.46 15.46 14.02
N THR A 130 -0.60 16.26 13.94
CA THR A 130 -1.84 15.96 13.22
C THR A 130 -2.01 16.96 12.09
N LEU A 131 -2.28 16.48 10.88
CA LEU A 131 -2.56 17.28 9.71
C LEU A 131 -3.91 16.87 9.11
N SER A 132 -4.62 17.81 8.47
CA SER A 132 -5.89 17.51 7.83
C SER A 132 -6.10 18.36 6.59
N PHE A 133 -6.54 17.72 5.50
CA PHE A 133 -6.67 18.35 4.18
C PHE A 133 -7.97 17.94 3.49
N PRO A 134 -8.55 18.82 2.66
CA PRO A 134 -9.71 18.45 1.84
C PRO A 134 -9.30 17.45 0.74
N TYR A 135 -10.05 16.35 0.66
CA TYR A 135 -9.94 15.26 -0.29
C TYR A 135 -11.30 15.07 -0.97
N GLY A 136 -11.53 15.64 -2.15
CA GLY A 136 -12.85 15.65 -2.80
C GLY A 136 -12.79 15.71 -4.32
N ASP A 137 -13.85 15.24 -4.99
CA ASP A 137 -13.94 15.05 -6.45
C ASP A 137 -13.36 16.26 -7.25
N GLY A 138 -12.19 16.13 -7.89
CA GLY A 138 -11.47 17.13 -8.67
C GLY A 138 -10.47 18.06 -7.94
N SER A 139 -10.20 17.90 -6.64
CA SER A 139 -9.18 18.70 -5.94
C SER A 139 -7.74 18.38 -6.42
N PRO A 140 -6.74 19.24 -6.18
CA PRO A 140 -5.33 18.90 -6.43
C PRO A 140 -4.87 17.61 -5.71
N ALA A 141 -5.55 17.22 -4.62
CA ALA A 141 -5.35 15.93 -3.93
C ALA A 141 -6.01 14.75 -4.67
N GLU A 142 -6.86 15.01 -5.65
CA GLU A 142 -7.33 14.01 -6.62
C GLU A 142 -6.44 13.90 -7.83
N GLY A 143 -5.39 14.71 -7.90
CA GLY A 143 -4.41 14.67 -8.97
C GLY A 143 -3.55 13.41 -9.00
N ALA A 144 -3.55 12.58 -7.95
CA ALA A 144 -2.80 11.33 -7.73
C ALA A 144 -2.41 11.35 -6.25
N GLY A 145 -3.39 11.10 -5.37
CA GLY A 145 -3.30 11.35 -3.94
C GLY A 145 -2.41 10.37 -3.18
N GLY A 146 -1.15 10.24 -3.57
CA GLY A 146 -0.09 9.91 -2.63
C GLY A 146 -0.01 11.04 -1.60
N TYR A 147 -0.47 10.78 -0.38
CA TYR A 147 -0.14 11.64 0.73
C TYR A 147 1.29 11.32 1.16
N LEU A 148 2.14 12.32 1.01
CA LEU A 148 3.46 12.34 1.59
C LEU A 148 3.37 12.17 3.11
N THR A 149 3.82 11.04 3.63
CA THR A 149 4.23 11.02 5.02
C THR A 149 5.61 11.68 5.07
N SER A 150 5.63 12.98 5.33
CA SER A 150 6.88 13.64 5.69
C SER A 150 6.60 14.76 6.69
N ALA A 151 5.87 14.42 7.75
CA ALA A 151 6.41 14.86 9.02
C ALA A 151 7.48 13.83 9.35
N ASN A 152 8.74 14.27 9.34
CA ASN A 152 9.94 13.58 9.80
C ASN A 152 9.75 13.12 11.26
N SER A 153 8.86 12.16 11.47
CA SER A 153 8.32 11.82 12.77
C SER A 153 9.03 10.62 13.37
N ALA A 154 9.80 9.87 12.56
CA ALA A 154 10.46 8.62 12.97
C ALA A 154 9.47 7.64 13.65
N THR A 155 8.17 7.75 13.34
CA THR A 155 7.09 7.02 13.98
C THR A 155 6.07 6.55 12.95
N GLY A 156 5.32 5.51 13.30
CA GLY A 156 4.15 5.09 12.54
C GLY A 156 3.12 6.22 12.40
N THR A 157 2.20 6.03 11.47
CA THR A 157 1.19 7.01 11.08
C THR A 157 -0.20 6.37 11.08
N ARG A 158 -1.20 7.11 11.56
CA ARG A 158 -2.62 6.83 11.37
C ARG A 158 -3.17 7.71 10.25
N VAL A 159 -3.95 7.13 9.35
CA VAL A 159 -4.71 7.88 8.33
C VAL A 159 -6.20 7.54 8.41
N SER A 160 -7.06 8.55 8.27
CA SER A 160 -8.51 8.38 8.27
C SER A 160 -9.21 9.37 7.33
N LEU A 161 -10.38 8.97 6.82
CA LEU A 161 -11.28 9.87 6.07
C LEU A 161 -12.48 10.27 6.92
N SER A 162 -12.93 11.52 6.78
CA SER A 162 -14.13 12.02 7.46
C SER A 162 -15.40 11.25 7.09
N ASP A 163 -16.39 11.29 7.99
CA ASP A 163 -17.69 10.62 7.86
C ASP A 163 -17.60 9.08 7.72
N ASP A 164 -16.51 8.48 8.21
CA ASP A 164 -16.25 7.04 8.14
C ASP A 164 -16.30 6.48 6.69
N GLU A 165 -15.90 7.30 5.72
CA GLU A 165 -15.85 6.89 4.32
C GLU A 165 -14.81 5.78 4.12
N ALA A 166 -15.21 4.69 3.45
CA ALA A 166 -14.30 3.60 3.14
C ALA A 166 -13.34 3.97 2.00
N PHE A 167 -12.05 3.67 2.18
CA PHE A 167 -11.01 3.87 1.18
C PHE A 167 -9.99 2.74 1.22
N LEU A 168 -9.20 2.57 0.17
CA LEU A 168 -8.01 1.74 0.12
C LEU A 168 -6.78 2.60 0.38
N ALA A 169 -5.82 2.06 1.14
CA ALA A 169 -4.53 2.69 1.37
C ALA A 169 -3.37 1.75 1.04
N LEU A 170 -2.34 2.26 0.36
CA LEU A 170 -1.09 1.55 0.06
C LEU A 170 0.08 2.34 0.64
N SER A 171 1.00 1.67 1.35
CA SER A 171 2.28 2.25 1.72
C SER A 171 3.32 1.92 0.67
N ILE A 172 4.01 2.96 0.18
CA ILE A 172 4.93 2.87 -0.94
C ILE A 172 6.25 3.55 -0.54
N MET A 173 7.34 2.81 -0.67
CA MET A 173 8.67 3.29 -0.34
C MET A 173 9.40 3.78 -1.58
N ASP A 174 10.28 4.75 -1.34
CA ASP A 174 11.15 5.36 -2.35
C ASP A 174 10.36 6.00 -3.48
N GLN A 175 9.45 6.89 -3.10
CA GLN A 175 8.73 7.72 -4.06
C GLN A 175 9.17 9.17 -3.94
N PRO A 176 9.85 9.73 -4.96
CA PRO A 176 10.19 11.13 -4.95
C PRO A 176 8.90 11.93 -5.11
N THR A 177 8.60 12.71 -4.09
CA THR A 177 7.31 13.41 -3.99
C THR A 177 7.37 14.87 -4.40
N ASN A 178 8.54 15.29 -4.89
CA ASN A 178 8.74 16.65 -5.36
C ASN A 178 9.67 16.68 -6.58
N ALA A 179 9.08 16.82 -7.76
CA ALA A 179 9.80 17.12 -9.00
C ALA A 179 10.59 18.46 -8.95
N LEU A 180 10.45 19.29 -7.90
CA LEU A 180 11.21 20.53 -7.73
C LEU A 180 12.57 20.37 -7.03
N VAL A 181 12.92 19.19 -6.52
CA VAL A 181 14.26 18.95 -5.95
C VAL A 181 15.08 18.12 -6.95
N ALA A 182 15.76 18.82 -7.85
CA ALA A 182 16.54 18.28 -8.97
C ALA A 182 17.76 17.38 -8.59
N ASN A 183 17.81 16.84 -7.37
CA ASN A 183 18.92 16.03 -6.86
C ASN A 183 18.48 14.83 -6.00
N ILE A 184 17.19 14.48 -5.96
CA ILE A 184 16.77 13.20 -5.37
C ILE A 184 16.99 12.13 -6.44
N THR A 185 17.73 11.10 -6.08
CA THR A 185 17.95 9.94 -6.95
C THR A 185 16.57 9.30 -7.16
N LEU A 186 16.16 9.23 -8.41
CA LEU A 186 14.84 8.77 -8.85
C LEU A 186 14.61 7.35 -8.33
N GLY A 187 13.65 7.15 -7.41
CA GLY A 187 12.86 5.94 -7.13
C GLY A 187 13.49 4.54 -7.05
N ALA A 188 14.80 4.39 -7.19
CA ALA A 188 15.46 3.14 -7.59
C ALA A 188 16.27 2.44 -6.47
N THR A 189 16.13 2.90 -5.24
CA THR A 189 16.83 2.39 -4.06
C THR A 189 15.95 1.42 -3.25
N TYR A 190 14.65 1.72 -3.10
CA TYR A 190 13.71 0.88 -2.35
C TYR A 190 12.41 0.62 -3.14
N ASP A 191 12.43 -0.44 -3.94
CA ASP A 191 11.28 -0.89 -4.74
C ASP A 191 10.35 -1.82 -3.97
N TRP A 192 9.80 -1.34 -2.85
CA TRP A 192 8.83 -2.10 -2.09
C TRP A 192 7.68 -1.25 -1.59
N GLY A 193 6.62 -1.93 -1.20
CA GLY A 193 5.41 -1.36 -0.63
C GLY A 193 4.49 -2.47 -0.16
N HIS A 194 3.42 -2.12 0.53
CA HIS A 194 2.42 -3.07 0.97
C HIS A 194 1.03 -2.41 1.05
N PRO A 195 -0.05 -3.17 0.85
CA PRO A 195 -1.37 -2.69 1.19
C PRO A 195 -1.44 -2.46 2.69
N LEU A 196 -2.06 -1.35 3.11
CA LEU A 196 -2.42 -1.17 4.51
C LEU A 196 -3.68 -1.99 4.79
N LEU A 197 -3.77 -2.54 5.99
CA LEU A 197 -4.95 -3.23 6.47
C LEU A 197 -5.81 -2.25 7.27
N PRO A 198 -7.14 -2.21 7.04
CA PRO A 198 -8.00 -1.39 7.85
C PRO A 198 -8.03 -1.90 9.29
N VAL A 199 -8.33 -1.01 10.24
CA VAL A 199 -8.26 -1.29 11.68
C VAL A 199 -9.08 -2.50 12.10
N ASP A 200 -10.23 -2.74 11.45
CA ASP A 200 -11.12 -3.87 11.72
C ASP A 200 -10.55 -5.24 11.28
N MET A 201 -9.46 -5.24 10.51
CA MET A 201 -8.72 -6.43 10.12
C MET A 201 -7.46 -6.68 10.97
N LEU A 202 -7.12 -5.77 11.88
CA LEU A 202 -5.94 -5.92 12.74
C LEU A 202 -6.17 -6.99 13.81
N THR A 203 -5.09 -7.67 14.18
CA THR A 203 -5.11 -8.75 15.18
C THR A 203 -3.98 -8.55 16.18
N SER A 204 -4.14 -9.12 17.38
CA SER A 204 -3.11 -9.07 18.44
C SER A 204 -1.95 -10.04 18.22
N ARG A 205 -1.95 -10.80 17.11
CA ARG A 205 -0.93 -11.81 16.81
C ARG A 205 -0.65 -11.84 15.31
N ALA A 206 0.60 -11.63 14.95
CA ALA A 206 1.10 -11.86 13.60
C ALA A 206 2.10 -13.00 13.61
N VAL A 207 2.00 -13.91 12.64
CA VAL A 207 3.04 -14.89 12.37
C VAL A 207 3.83 -14.38 11.17
N VAL A 208 5.09 -14.03 11.41
CA VAL A 208 5.99 -13.60 10.33
C VAL A 208 6.48 -14.85 9.61
N GLY A 209 6.24 -14.91 8.29
CA GLY A 209 6.77 -15.98 7.45
C GLY A 209 8.30 -15.98 7.44
N TRP A 210 8.91 -16.99 6.81
CA TRP A 210 10.38 -17.05 6.74
C TRP A 210 10.96 -15.86 5.94
N GLY A 211 11.50 -14.88 6.66
CA GLY A 211 12.38 -13.84 6.10
C GLY A 211 13.82 -14.28 6.30
N ARG A 212 14.51 -14.64 5.20
CA ARG A 212 15.92 -15.05 5.30
C ARG A 212 16.79 -13.83 5.58
N GLY A 213 17.07 -13.60 6.86
CA GLY A 213 18.07 -12.66 7.31
C GLY A 213 19.50 -13.19 7.16
N CYS A 214 20.43 -12.36 7.58
CA CYS A 214 21.85 -12.64 7.70
C CYS A 214 22.16 -13.25 9.07
N GLU A 215 23.12 -14.18 9.08
CA GLU A 215 23.56 -14.81 10.32
C GLU A 215 24.14 -13.76 11.28
N GLN A 216 23.76 -13.82 12.56
CA GLN A 216 24.23 -12.90 13.61
C GLN A 216 23.97 -11.40 13.34
N ASN A 217 22.91 -11.07 12.58
CA ASN A 217 22.62 -9.71 12.12
C ASN A 217 23.76 -9.08 11.29
N LEU A 218 24.61 -9.89 10.67
CA LEU A 218 25.77 -9.43 9.89
C LEU A 218 25.63 -9.90 8.45
N CYS A 219 25.08 -9.03 7.60
CA CYS A 219 25.22 -9.20 6.17
C CYS A 219 26.69 -8.97 5.80
N GLY A 220 27.30 -9.89 5.05
CA GLY A 220 28.73 -9.88 4.70
C GLY A 220 29.24 -8.66 3.92
N ASP A 221 28.40 -7.65 3.76
CA ASP A 221 28.69 -6.32 3.21
C ASP A 221 28.91 -5.24 4.30
N GLY A 222 28.83 -5.61 5.59
CA GLY A 222 29.09 -4.72 6.73
C GLY A 222 27.94 -3.77 7.08
N ASN A 223 26.78 -3.90 6.45
CA ASN A 223 25.63 -3.00 6.65
C ASN A 223 24.57 -3.55 7.61
N GLY A 224 24.84 -4.67 8.28
CA GLY A 224 23.93 -5.30 9.24
C GLY A 224 22.72 -5.98 8.61
N GLU A 225 21.83 -6.51 9.45
CA GLU A 225 20.54 -7.08 9.06
C GLU A 225 19.63 -6.03 8.39
N ARG A 226 18.87 -6.45 7.38
CA ARG A 226 17.88 -5.61 6.67
C ARG A 226 16.46 -6.17 6.72
N SER A 227 16.30 -7.37 7.28
CA SER A 227 15.01 -7.97 7.57
C SER A 227 14.42 -7.32 8.80
N ALA A 228 13.47 -6.41 8.59
CA ALA A 228 12.79 -5.70 9.65
C ALA A 228 11.33 -6.18 9.76
N VAL A 229 10.83 -6.22 10.99
CA VAL A 229 9.41 -6.31 11.28
C VAL A 229 9.00 -4.97 11.87
N PHE A 230 8.18 -4.22 11.12
CA PHE A 230 7.65 -2.95 11.58
C PHE A 230 6.34 -3.21 12.34
N VAL A 231 6.27 -2.70 13.57
CA VAL A 231 5.09 -2.85 14.44
C VAL A 231 4.63 -1.46 14.88
N THR A 232 3.34 -1.20 14.75
CA THR A 232 2.70 0.00 15.31
C THR A 232 1.48 -0.44 16.10
N PRO A 233 1.51 -0.29 17.44
CA PRO A 233 0.33 -0.54 18.25
C PRO A 233 -0.70 0.57 18.03
N VAL A 234 -1.98 0.21 18.14
CA VAL A 234 -3.11 1.15 17.95
C VAL A 234 -3.60 1.78 19.26
N GLU A 235 -3.07 1.29 20.39
CA GLU A 235 -3.30 1.75 21.76
C GLU A 235 -2.09 1.33 22.62
N ASP A 236 -2.01 1.79 23.87
CA ASP A 236 -0.97 1.37 24.83
C ASP A 236 -0.84 -0.16 24.85
N ALA A 237 0.36 -0.67 24.61
CA ALA A 237 0.57 -2.09 24.39
C ALA A 237 1.94 -2.56 24.88
N ASP A 238 1.96 -3.79 25.39
CA ASP A 238 3.19 -4.57 25.52
C ASP A 238 3.33 -5.47 24.29
N ILE A 239 4.43 -5.29 23.56
CA ILE A 239 4.82 -6.11 22.41
C ILE A 239 5.73 -7.21 22.93
N TYR A 240 5.44 -8.46 22.56
CA TYR A 240 6.24 -9.63 22.92
C TYR A 240 6.78 -10.27 21.65
N VAL A 241 8.07 -10.60 21.64
CA VAL A 241 8.74 -11.25 20.50
C VAL A 241 9.21 -12.64 20.93
N ASP A 242 8.67 -13.64 20.25
CA ASP A 242 9.07 -15.05 20.32
C ASP A 242 9.78 -15.38 18.99
N TYR A 243 11.11 -15.52 19.07
CA TYR A 243 11.94 -15.68 17.87
C TYR A 243 11.96 -17.11 17.33
N ASP A 244 11.74 -18.11 18.19
CA ASP A 244 11.85 -19.54 17.82
C ASP A 244 10.50 -20.27 17.75
N GLY A 245 9.42 -19.60 18.16
CA GLY A 245 8.05 -20.08 18.14
C GLY A 245 7.76 -21.13 19.21
N ASP A 246 8.55 -21.21 20.29
CA ASP A 246 8.35 -22.20 21.36
C ASP A 246 7.19 -21.85 22.33
N GLY A 247 6.65 -20.63 22.23
CA GLY A 247 5.57 -20.12 23.06
C GLY A 247 6.05 -19.34 24.30
N THR A 248 7.36 -19.16 24.45
CA THR A 248 8.02 -18.26 25.39
C THR A 248 8.55 -17.07 24.61
N TYR A 249 8.46 -15.86 25.18
CA TYR A 249 9.03 -14.68 24.53
C TYR A 249 10.44 -14.40 25.06
N GLU A 250 11.36 -14.00 24.17
CA GLU A 250 12.71 -13.59 24.53
C GLU A 250 12.81 -12.09 24.77
N GLU A 251 11.93 -11.30 24.14
CA GLU A 251 11.96 -9.85 24.19
C GLU A 251 10.56 -9.27 24.41
N SER A 252 10.52 -8.14 25.11
CA SER A 252 9.29 -7.38 25.33
C SER A 252 9.53 -5.88 25.30
N HIS A 253 8.61 -5.12 24.70
CA HIS A 253 8.64 -3.67 24.64
C HIS A 253 7.30 -3.09 25.09
N THR A 254 7.34 -2.13 26.02
CA THR A 254 6.14 -1.35 26.37
C THR A 254 6.09 -0.10 25.51
N VAL A 255 4.96 0.11 24.85
CA VAL A 255 4.65 1.30 24.06
C VAL A 255 3.47 2.02 24.71
N VAL A 256 3.64 3.32 24.91
CA VAL A 256 2.71 4.27 25.57
C VAL A 256 2.63 5.54 24.75
#